data_AF-A0A9P0LTI5-F1
#
_entry.id   AF-A0A9P0LTI5-F1
#
_cell.length_a   1.000
_cell.length_b   1.000
_cell.length_c   1.000
_cell.angle_alpha   90.00
_cell.angle_beta   90.00
_cell.angle_gamma   90.00
#
_symmetry.space_group_name_H-M   'P 1'
#
loop_
_entity.id
_entity.type
_entity.pdbx_description
1 polymer ?
#
loop_
_entity_poly.entity_id
_entity_poly.type
_entity_poly.pdbx_seq_one_letter_code
_entity_poly.pdbx_strand_id
1 'polypeptide(L)' 'MNRESFTRWLTEKLLPNIPANSVIVFDNAPYHSVQEDKTPTKSSSKKDIMAWLTKKGINHEATARKFDLFDLVLLHKP' A
#
# COMPACT_ATOMS: atom_id res chain seq x y z
N MET A 1 -1.17 -13.99 8.49
CA MET A 1 -1.94 -13.86 7.23
C MET A 1 -1.34 -12.72 6.42
N ASN A 2 -1.18 -12.86 5.10
CA ASN A 2 -0.74 -11.77 4.21
C ASN A 2 -1.75 -11.57 3.07
N ARG A 3 -1.58 -10.49 2.29
CA ARG A 3 -2.47 -10.14 1.17
C ARG A 3 -2.67 -11.33 0.24
N GLU A 4 -1.59 -11.93 -0.24
CA GLU A 4 -1.63 -13.00 -1.23
C GLU A 4 -2.40 -14.23 -0.72
N SER A 5 -2.12 -14.64 0.53
CA SER A 5 -2.80 -15.77 1.16
C SER A 5 -4.29 -15.48 1.37
N PHE A 6 -4.64 -14.26 1.79
CA PHE A 6 -6.03 -13.85 1.96
C PHE A 6 -6.78 -13.80 0.63
N THR A 7 -6.19 -13.15 -0.39
CA THR A 7 -6.78 -13.07 -1.74
C THR A 7 -6.99 -14.46 -2.31
N ARG A 8 -5.99 -15.35 -2.24
CA ARG A 8 -6.10 -16.72 -2.74
C ARG A 8 -7.21 -17.50 -2.04
N TRP A 9 -7.27 -17.44 -0.71
CA TRP A 9 -8.35 -18.06 0.05
C TRP A 9 -9.73 -17.48 -0.32
N LEU A 10 -9.84 -16.16 -0.42
CA LEU A 10 -11.08 -15.49 -0.76
C LEU A 10 -11.58 -15.94 -2.14
N THR A 11 -10.73 -15.89 -3.16
CA THR A 11 -11.11 -16.16 -4.55
C THR A 11 -11.27 -17.64 -4.87
N GLU A 12 -10.44 -18.50 -4.29
CA GLU A 12 -10.42 -19.94 -4.64
C GLU A 12 -11.22 -20.80 -3.69
N LYS A 13 -11.46 -20.35 -2.44
CA LYS A 13 -12.14 -21.15 -1.41
C LYS A 13 -13.45 -20.53 -0.96
N LEU A 14 -13.49 -19.24 -0.65
CA LEU A 14 -14.72 -18.62 -0.14
C LEU A 14 -15.73 -18.34 -1.25
N LEU A 15 -15.36 -17.53 -2.24
CA LEU A 15 -16.26 -17.04 -3.29
C LEU A 15 -16.92 -18.16 -4.15
N PRO A 16 -16.25 -19.28 -4.47
CA PRO A 16 -16.90 -20.34 -5.23
C PRO A 16 -17.91 -21.16 -4.42
N ASN A 17 -17.85 -21.10 -3.09
CA ASN A 17 -18.63 -21.95 -2.19
C ASN A 17 -19.70 -21.18 -1.39
N ILE A 18 -19.91 -19.91 -1.71
CA ILE A 18 -20.91 -19.06 -1.08
C ILE A 18 -22.17 -18.98 -1.95
N PRO A 19 -23.38 -19.11 -1.37
CA PRO A 19 -24.62 -18.93 -2.12
C PRO A 19 -24.76 -17.55 -2.74
N ALA A 20 -25.49 -17.47 -3.86
CA ALA A 20 -25.83 -16.18 -4.46
C ALA A 20 -26.59 -15.29 -3.47
N ASN A 21 -26.44 -13.97 -3.61
CA ASN A 21 -27.07 -12.95 -2.76
C ASN A 21 -26.66 -12.97 -1.28
N SER A 22 -25.48 -13.50 -0.98
CA SER A 22 -24.91 -13.44 0.37
C SER A 22 -24.22 -12.11 0.66
N VAL A 23 -24.22 -11.70 1.92
CA VAL A 23 -23.46 -10.55 2.41
C VAL A 23 -22.23 -11.05 3.16
N ILE A 24 -21.06 -10.52 2.80
CA ILE A 24 -19.78 -10.83 3.46
C ILE A 24 -19.35 -9.60 4.23
N VAL A 25 -19.13 -9.76 5.53
CA VAL A 25 -18.61 -8.71 6.42
C VAL A 25 -17.26 -9.14 6.95
N PHE A 26 -16.23 -8.34 6.70
CA PHE A 26 -14.89 -8.53 7.28
C PHE A 26 -14.64 -7.47 8.35
N ASP A 27 -13.91 -7.84 9.39
CA ASP A 27 -13.29 -6.87 10.28
C ASP A 27 -12.18 -6.11 9.54
N ASN A 28 -11.79 -4.95 10.05
CA ASN A 28 -10.70 -4.17 9.46
C ASN A 28 -9.36 -4.75 9.91
N ALA A 29 -8.75 -5.58 9.07
CA ALA A 29 -7.39 -6.09 9.28
C ALA A 29 -6.43 -5.61 8.17
N PRO A 30 -5.13 -5.42 8.46
CA PRO A 30 -4.16 -4.86 7.51
C PRO A 30 -3.98 -5.64 6.20
N TYR A 31 -4.42 -6.89 6.15
CA TYR A 31 -4.34 -7.76 4.97
C TYR A 31 -5.65 -7.83 4.15
N HIS A 32 -6.76 -7.30 4.67
CA HIS A 32 -8.04 -7.23 3.96
C HIS A 32 -8.13 -6.04 3.00
N SER A 33 -7.34 -5.00 3.25
CA SER A 33 -7.35 -3.79 2.44
C SER A 33 -5.93 -3.35 2.11
N VAL A 34 -5.76 -2.90 0.87
CA VAL A 34 -4.49 -2.42 0.34
C VAL A 34 -4.69 -0.98 -0.08
N GLN A 35 -3.95 -0.08 0.55
CA GLN A 35 -3.87 1.29 0.05
C GLN A 35 -2.99 1.30 -1.20
N GLU A 36 -3.58 1.57 -2.37
CA GLU A 36 -2.88 1.58 -3.65
C GLU A 36 -1.84 2.71 -3.77
N ASP A 37 -2.15 3.88 -3.20
CA ASP A 37 -1.27 5.05 -3.22
C ASP A 37 -0.81 5.42 -1.80
N LYS A 38 -0.22 4.44 -1.10
CA LYS A 38 0.24 4.62 0.27
C LYS A 38 1.41 5.60 0.33
N THR A 39 1.22 6.70 1.06
CA THR A 39 2.30 7.63 1.38
C THR A 39 3.42 6.90 2.15
N PRO A 40 4.70 7.07 1.76
CA PRO A 40 5.83 6.52 2.49
C PRO A 40 5.84 6.99 3.93
N THR A 41 6.38 6.15 4.81
CA THR A 41 6.58 6.45 6.23
C THR A 41 8.08 6.55 6.52
N LYS A 42 8.46 6.98 7.72
CA LYS A 42 9.89 7.04 8.13
C LYS A 42 10.58 5.67 8.03
N SER A 43 9.84 4.57 8.16
CA SER A 43 10.36 3.20 8.02
C SER A 43 10.43 2.70 6.57
N SER A 44 9.76 3.35 5.61
CA SER A 44 9.84 2.98 4.18
C SER A 44 11.27 3.03 3.66
N SER A 45 11.62 2.21 2.66
CA SER A 45 12.97 2.23 2.11
C SER A 45 13.21 3.52 1.32
N LYS A 46 14.48 3.91 1.12
CA LYS A 46 14.83 5.06 0.26
C LYS A 46 14.26 4.87 -1.15
N LYS A 47 14.27 3.63 -1.66
CA LYS A 47 13.72 3.28 -2.97
C LYS A 47 12.21 3.54 -3.04
N ASP A 48 11.46 3.15 -2.01
CA ASP A 48 10.00 3.37 -1.98
C ASP A 48 9.66 4.86 -1.89
N ILE A 49 10.45 5.64 -1.12
CA ILE A 49 10.30 7.09 -1.02
C ILE A 49 10.52 7.75 -2.39
N MET A 50 11.62 7.43 -3.07
CA MET A 50 11.91 7.96 -4.41
C MET A 50 10.85 7.54 -5.43
N ALA A 51 10.42 6.28 -5.41
CA ALA A 51 9.37 5.79 -6.31
C ALA A 51 8.06 6.57 -6.12
N TRP A 52 7.69 6.89 -4.88
CA TRP A 52 6.53 7.72 -4.59
C TRP A 52 6.70 9.17 -5.09
N LEU A 53 7.86 9.79 -4.86
CA LEU A 53 8.16 11.14 -5.35
C LEU A 53 8.10 11.20 -6.89
N THR A 54 8.70 10.22 -7.60
CA THR A 54 8.60 10.10 -9.06
C THR A 54 7.16 9.97 -9.51
N LYS A 55 6.37 9.08 -8.86
CA LYS A 55 4.95 8.88 -9.18
C LYS A 55 4.13 10.16 -9.02
N LYS A 56 4.51 11.04 -8.09
CA LYS A 56 3.88 12.34 -7.85
C LYS A 56 4.45 13.49 -8.69
N GLY A 57 5.45 13.23 -9.53
CA GLY A 57 6.11 14.26 -10.34
C GLY A 57 6.97 15.23 -9.52
N ILE A 58 7.41 14.83 -8.33
CA ILE A 58 8.22 15.66 -7.43
C ILE A 58 9.70 15.42 -7.74
N ASN A 59 10.39 16.48 -8.12
CA ASN A 59 11.83 16.44 -8.38
C ASN A 59 12.61 16.09 -7.11
N HIS A 60 13.58 15.19 -7.27
CA HIS A 60 14.46 14.76 -6.19
C HIS A 60 15.78 14.23 -6.76
N GLU A 61 16.85 14.32 -5.98
CA GLU A 61 18.15 13.78 -6.36
C GLU A 61 18.31 12.33 -5.87
N ALA A 62 18.82 11.44 -6.75
CA ALA A 62 19.09 10.05 -6.39
C ALA A 62 20.15 9.91 -5.27
N THR A 63 21.04 10.89 -5.16
CA THR A 63 22.11 10.99 -4.16
C THR A 63 21.63 11.55 -2.81
N ALA A 64 20.45 12.19 -2.76
CA ALA A 64 19.92 12.82 -1.54
C ALA A 64 19.79 11.80 -0.39
N ARG A 65 19.93 12.26 0.85
CA ARG A 65 19.78 11.38 2.01
C ARG A 65 18.31 10.99 2.15
N LYS A 66 18.07 9.84 2.78
CA LYS A 66 16.70 9.36 3.04
C LYS A 66 15.86 10.40 3.80
N PHE A 67 16.50 11.14 4.71
CA PHE A 67 15.82 12.18 5.49
C PHE A 67 15.35 13.34 4.61
N ASP A 68 16.22 13.90 3.77
CA ASP A 68 15.90 14.99 2.84
C ASP A 68 14.77 14.58 1.87
N LEU A 69 14.82 13.35 1.35
CA LEU A 69 13.76 12.79 0.52
C LEU A 69 12.43 12.65 1.27
N PHE A 70 12.49 12.29 2.56
CA PHE A 70 11.30 12.17 3.39
C PHE A 70 10.69 13.53 3.73
N ASP A 71 11.49 14.59 3.87
CA ASP A 71 10.99 15.95 4.05
C ASP A 71 10.17 16.40 2.83
N LEU A 72 10.59 16.04 1.61
CA LEU A 72 9.80 16.27 0.40
C LEU A 72 8.45 15.53 0.44
N VAL A 73 8.43 14.29 0.96
CA VAL A 73 7.19 13.55 1.18
C VAL A 73 6.29 14.26 2.18
N LEU A 74 6.84 14.78 3.28
CA LEU A 74 6.08 15.51 4.29
C LEU A 74 5.49 16.82 3.76
N LEU A 75 6.16 17.48 2.83
CA LEU A 75 5.69 18.71 2.20
C LEU A 75 4.54 18.48 1.19
N HIS A 76 4.49 17.30 0.56
CA HIS A 76 3.55 17.00 -0.53
C HIS A 76 2.56 15.88 -0.21
N LYS A 77 2.58 15.33 1.00
CA LYS A 77 1.53 14.40 1.43
C LYS A 77 0.18 15.13 1.50
N PRO A 78 -0.92 14.49 1.10
CA PRO A 78 -2.27 15.03 1.28
C PRO A 78 -2.63 15.18 2.77
#